data_AF-A0AA46X4M4-F1
#
_entry.id   AF-A0AA46X4M4-F1
#
_cell.length_a   1.000
_cell.length_b   1.000
_cell.length_c   1.000
_cell.angle_alpha   90.00
_cell.angle_beta   90.00
_cell.angle_gamma   90.00
#
_symmetry.space_group_name_H-M   'P 1'
#
loop_
_entity.id
_entity.type
_entity.pdbx_description
1 polymer ?
#
loop_
_entity_poly.entity_id
_entity_poly.type
_entity_poly.pdbx_seq_one_letter_code
_entity_poly.pdbx_strand_id
1 'polypeptide(L)'
;MNDKPKLLISECLCGVPCRYDGKDNYIEALDLLNEYYELVPVCPEVLGGLCTPREPAERQGNRICTADGTDVTTQFIRGAELTVRIAIEYKCEQALLKAKSPSCGYKRIYDGSFTRTLTDGHGCTVEALLAENIRIYTEHDIDLLLAQKKR
;
A
#
# COMPACT_ATOMS: atom_id res chain seq x y z
N MET A 1 20.68 6.32 20.17
CA MET A 1 19.45 6.53 19.36
C MET A 1 19.45 5.43 18.32
N ASN A 2 18.40 4.62 18.24
CA ASN A 2 18.35 3.50 17.31
C ASN A 2 18.11 4.06 15.90
N ASP A 3 19.15 4.09 15.08
CA ASP A 3 19.12 4.66 13.73
C ASP A 3 18.61 3.63 12.71
N LYS A 4 17.42 3.07 12.97
CA LYS A 4 16.83 2.04 12.12
C LYS A 4 16.43 2.63 10.76
N PRO A 5 16.73 1.96 9.63
CA PRO A 5 16.18 2.33 8.33
C PRO A 5 14.66 2.38 8.38
N LYS A 6 14.07 3.30 7.63
CA LYS A 6 12.62 3.56 7.65
C LYS A 6 11.95 2.75 6.54
N LEU A 7 10.89 2.04 6.90
CA LEU A 7 10.10 1.24 5.96
C LEU A 7 8.66 1.72 5.99
N LEU A 8 8.22 2.33 4.89
CA LEU A 8 6.80 2.63 4.70
C LEU A 8 6.04 1.31 4.60
N ILE A 9 4.93 1.14 5.32
CA ILE A 9 4.19 -0.13 5.33
C ILE A 9 2.69 0.11 5.20
N SER A 10 2.00 -0.71 4.41
CA SER A 10 0.53 -0.71 4.39
C SER A 10 -0.01 -1.02 5.78
N GLU A 11 -0.80 -0.11 6.34
CA GLU A 11 -1.27 -0.17 7.72
C GLU A 11 -2.10 -1.43 8.02
N CYS A 12 -2.80 -1.98 7.01
CA CYS A 12 -3.51 -3.26 7.14
C CYS A 12 -2.56 -4.45 7.40
N LEU A 13 -1.31 -4.39 6.94
CA LEU A 13 -0.29 -5.41 7.23
C LEU A 13 0.15 -5.37 8.70
N CYS A 14 -0.02 -4.23 9.37
CA CYS A 14 0.25 -4.08 10.80
C CYS A 14 -0.89 -4.57 11.70
N GLY A 15 -1.97 -5.15 11.12
CA GLY A 15 -3.14 -5.62 11.88
C GLY A 15 -4.19 -4.54 12.18
N VAL A 16 -4.08 -3.36 11.57
CA VAL A 16 -5.10 -2.32 11.71
C VAL A 16 -6.26 -2.61 10.76
N PRO A 17 -7.52 -2.61 11.25
CA PRO A 17 -8.69 -2.99 10.47
C PRO A 17 -9.14 -1.87 9.51
N CYS A 18 -8.29 -1.49 8.56
CA CYS A 18 -8.48 -0.35 7.64
C CYS A 18 -8.83 -0.76 6.19
N ARG A 19 -8.99 -2.07 5.90
CA ARG A 19 -9.40 -2.53 4.57
C ARG A 19 -10.83 -2.13 4.26
N TYR A 20 -11.20 -2.24 2.98
CA TYR A 20 -12.56 -1.96 2.51
C TYR A 20 -13.64 -2.75 3.28
N ASP A 21 -13.35 -3.99 3.66
CA ASP A 21 -14.24 -4.87 4.42
C ASP A 21 -14.17 -4.69 5.94
N GLY A 22 -13.47 -3.65 6.43
CA GLY A 22 -13.29 -3.38 7.86
C GLY A 22 -12.39 -4.39 8.57
N LYS A 23 -11.61 -5.18 7.82
CA LYS A 23 -10.65 -6.14 8.35
C LYS A 23 -9.22 -5.65 8.17
N ASP A 24 -8.27 -6.42 8.67
CA ASP A 24 -6.83 -6.23 8.44
C ASP A 24 -6.25 -7.31 7.51
N ASN A 25 -4.93 -7.27 7.33
CA ASN A 25 -4.17 -8.32 6.67
C ASN A 25 -2.84 -8.51 7.42
N TYR A 26 -2.92 -8.68 8.74
CA TYR A 26 -1.77 -8.83 9.63
C TYR A 26 -0.74 -9.83 9.07
N ILE A 27 0.53 -9.44 9.09
CA ILE A 27 1.65 -10.32 8.75
C ILE A 27 2.38 -10.77 10.02
N GLU A 28 2.62 -12.06 10.15
CA GLU A 28 3.32 -12.62 11.32
C GLU A 28 4.77 -12.12 11.46
N ALA A 29 5.38 -11.70 10.35
CA ALA A 29 6.75 -11.17 10.32
C ALA A 29 6.88 -9.72 10.84
N LEU A 30 5.81 -9.10 11.34
CA LEU A 30 5.81 -7.70 11.76
C LEU A 30 6.86 -7.42 12.84
N ASP A 31 6.98 -8.30 13.84
CA ASP A 31 7.96 -8.14 14.93
C ASP A 31 9.40 -8.22 14.40
N LEU A 32 9.67 -9.16 13.49
CA LEU A 32 10.99 -9.33 12.86
C LEU A 32 11.36 -8.12 11.99
N LEU A 33 10.40 -7.55 11.27
CA LEU A 33 10.61 -6.32 10.51
C LEU A 33 10.87 -5.14 11.45
N ASN A 34 10.11 -5.01 12.53
CA ASN A 34 10.24 -3.94 13.51
C ASN A 34 11.55 -4.02 14.32
N GLU A 35 12.21 -5.18 14.39
CA GLU A 35 13.55 -5.28 14.95
C GLU A 35 14.60 -4.52 14.14
N TYR A 36 14.49 -4.50 12.80
CA TYR A 36 15.49 -3.91 11.90
C TYR A 36 15.05 -2.56 11.32
N TYR A 37 13.79 -2.44 10.93
CA TYR A 37 13.21 -1.21 10.40
C TYR A 37 12.46 -0.44 11.49
N GLU A 38 12.39 0.87 11.34
CA GLU A 38 11.33 1.66 11.95
C GLU A 38 10.19 1.76 10.94
N LEU A 39 9.04 1.20 11.32
CA LEU A 39 7.88 1.07 10.46
C LEU A 39 7.08 2.37 10.42
N VAL A 40 6.75 2.84 9.22
CA VAL A 40 5.92 4.02 8.98
C VAL A 40 4.60 3.56 8.36
N PRO A 41 3.57 3.27 9.18
CA PRO A 41 2.31 2.71 8.70
C PRO A 41 1.46 3.77 7.99
N VAL A 42 0.89 3.40 6.84
CA VAL A 42 -0.03 4.25 6.07
C VAL A 42 -1.16 3.45 5.43
N CYS A 43 -2.35 4.02 5.40
CA CYS A 43 -3.45 3.56 4.55
C CYS A 43 -3.81 4.67 3.56
N PRO A 44 -3.35 4.59 2.29
CA PRO A 44 -3.56 5.67 1.33
C PRO A 44 -5.05 5.97 1.12
N GLU A 45 -5.90 4.95 1.11
CA GLU A 45 -7.35 5.08 0.94
C GLU A 45 -7.99 5.91 2.06
N VAL A 46 -7.59 5.68 3.32
CA VAL A 46 -8.07 6.44 4.49
C VAL A 46 -7.47 7.85 4.53
N LEU A 47 -6.17 8.00 4.24
CA LEU A 47 -5.52 9.31 4.10
C LEU A 47 -6.19 10.16 2.99
N GLY A 48 -6.67 9.49 1.95
CA GLY A 48 -7.45 10.08 0.85
C GLY A 48 -8.86 10.52 1.23
N GLY A 49 -9.35 10.12 2.40
CA GLY A 49 -10.65 10.49 2.94
C GLY A 49 -11.75 9.43 2.76
N LEU A 50 -11.41 8.19 2.37
CA LEU A 50 -12.40 7.10 2.34
C LEU A 50 -12.65 6.55 3.75
N CYS A 51 -13.88 6.14 4.01
CA CYS A 51 -14.27 5.53 5.28
C CYS A 51 -13.81 4.06 5.38
N THR A 52 -14.00 3.48 6.56
CA THR A 52 -13.82 2.06 6.81
C THR A 52 -15.04 1.55 7.61
N PRO A 53 -15.79 0.55 7.14
CA PRO A 53 -15.69 -0.10 5.83
C PRO A 53 -16.05 0.84 4.65
N ARG A 54 -15.78 0.42 3.42
CA ARG A 54 -16.09 1.13 2.17
C ARG A 54 -16.32 0.11 1.06
N GLU A 55 -17.01 0.51 0.00
CA GLU A 55 -17.21 -0.35 -1.18
C GLU A 55 -15.87 -0.69 -1.85
N PRO A 56 -15.70 -1.92 -2.36
CA PRO A 56 -14.51 -2.29 -3.10
C PRO A 56 -14.42 -1.45 -4.39
N ALA A 57 -13.21 -1.00 -4.70
CA ALA A 57 -12.91 -0.26 -5.91
C ALA A 57 -11.87 -1.00 -6.75
N GLU A 58 -11.95 -0.85 -8.06
CA GLU A 58 -10.98 -1.37 -9.02
C GLU A 58 -10.60 -0.27 -10.01
N ARG A 59 -9.39 -0.37 -10.57
CA ARG A 59 -8.89 0.60 -11.54
C ARG A 59 -9.49 0.28 -12.91
N GLN A 60 -10.01 1.31 -13.57
CA GLN A 60 -10.58 1.28 -14.92
C GLN A 60 -9.88 2.36 -15.77
N GLY A 61 -8.72 2.02 -16.34
CA GLY A 61 -7.85 2.97 -17.02
C GLY A 61 -7.30 4.03 -16.06
N ASN A 62 -7.69 5.30 -16.28
CA ASN A 62 -7.27 6.43 -15.44
C ASN A 62 -8.21 6.69 -14.25
N ARG A 63 -9.31 5.93 -14.12
CA ARG A 63 -10.29 6.08 -13.05
C ARG A 63 -10.16 4.93 -12.06
N ILE A 64 -10.57 5.17 -10.83
CA ILE A 64 -10.78 4.14 -9.81
C ILE A 64 -12.24 4.24 -9.40
N CYS A 65 -12.99 3.20 -9.72
CA CYS A 65 -14.44 3.16 -9.53
C CYS A 65 -14.80 2.03 -8.58
N THR A 66 -15.86 2.21 -7.80
CA THR A 66 -16.51 1.15 -7.03
C THR A 66 -17.38 0.26 -7.94
N ALA A 67 -17.82 -0.89 -7.43
CA ALA A 67 -18.66 -1.84 -8.18
C ALA A 67 -20.00 -1.26 -8.62
N ASP A 68 -20.54 -0.28 -7.88
CA ASP A 68 -21.77 0.45 -8.23
C ASP A 68 -21.54 1.61 -9.22
N GLY A 69 -20.29 1.83 -9.66
CA GLY A 69 -19.91 2.85 -10.63
C GLY A 69 -19.56 4.21 -10.04
N THR A 70 -19.52 4.35 -8.71
CA THR A 70 -19.07 5.60 -8.06
C THR A 70 -17.58 5.85 -8.33
N ASP A 71 -17.25 7.04 -8.81
CA ASP A 71 -15.87 7.46 -9.03
C ASP A 71 -15.23 7.93 -7.73
N VAL A 72 -14.18 7.23 -7.30
CA VAL A 72 -13.42 7.53 -6.08
C VAL A 72 -11.96 7.93 -6.40
N THR A 73 -11.67 8.25 -7.66
CA THR A 73 -10.32 8.55 -8.16
C THR A 73 -9.65 9.66 -7.35
N THR A 74 -10.39 10.73 -7.03
CA THR A 74 -9.86 11.89 -6.30
C THR A 74 -9.31 11.51 -4.92
N GLN A 75 -10.01 10.63 -4.20
CA GLN A 75 -9.60 10.16 -2.88
C GLN A 75 -8.34 9.30 -3.00
N PHE A 76 -8.27 8.41 -3.98
CA PHE A 76 -7.10 7.57 -4.22
C PHE A 76 -5.86 8.38 -4.62
N ILE A 77 -6.00 9.38 -5.51
CA ILE A 77 -4.91 10.28 -5.89
C ILE A 77 -4.43 11.09 -4.69
N ARG A 78 -5.36 11.71 -3.94
CA ARG A 78 -5.03 12.45 -2.71
C ARG A 78 -4.29 11.56 -1.70
N GLY A 79 -4.75 10.33 -1.53
CA GLY A 79 -4.13 9.33 -0.68
C GLY A 79 -2.69 9.01 -1.10
N ALA A 80 -2.47 8.81 -2.40
CA ALA A 80 -1.14 8.59 -2.96
C ALA A 80 -0.19 9.77 -2.74
N GLU A 81 -0.64 11.00 -3.00
CA GLU A 81 0.16 12.21 -2.77
C GLU A 81 0.55 12.38 -1.30
N LEU A 82 -0.40 12.19 -0.38
CA LEU A 82 -0.12 12.24 1.07
C LEU A 82 0.85 11.14 1.50
N THR A 83 0.70 9.94 0.94
CA THR A 83 1.61 8.82 1.22
C THR A 83 3.03 9.13 0.77
N VAL A 84 3.21 9.73 -0.42
CA VAL A 84 4.52 10.19 -0.90
C VAL A 84 5.12 11.25 0.04
N ARG A 85 4.33 12.23 0.47
CA ARG A 85 4.80 13.26 1.41
C ARG A 85 5.30 12.65 2.72
N ILE A 86 4.56 11.70 3.28
CA ILE A 86 4.96 10.96 4.48
C ILE A 86 6.25 10.19 4.21
N ALA A 87 6.34 9.48 3.08
CA ALA A 87 7.54 8.71 2.75
C ALA A 87 8.80 9.61 2.66
N ILE A 88 8.68 10.78 2.04
CA ILE A 88 9.78 11.77 1.92
C ILE A 88 10.12 12.36 3.29
N GLU A 89 9.14 12.78 4.07
CA GLU A 89 9.33 13.37 5.41
C GLU A 89 10.07 12.41 6.34
N TYR A 90 9.69 11.14 6.32
CA TYR A 90 10.32 10.08 7.10
C TYR A 90 11.55 9.46 6.41
N LYS A 91 11.95 9.95 5.24
CA LYS A 91 13.12 9.46 4.47
C LYS A 91 13.06 7.95 4.21
N CYS A 92 11.87 7.44 3.87
CA CYS A 92 11.68 6.06 3.48
C CYS A 92 12.28 5.80 2.09
N GLU A 93 13.20 4.85 1.99
CA GLU A 93 13.74 4.41 0.69
C GLU A 93 13.02 3.16 0.14
N GLN A 94 12.20 2.53 0.98
CA GLN A 94 11.51 1.27 0.68
C GLN A 94 10.08 1.32 1.22
N ALA A 95 9.18 0.59 0.56
CA ALA A 95 7.81 0.40 1.00
C ALA A 95 7.37 -1.07 0.90
N LEU A 96 6.70 -1.57 1.94
CA LEU A 96 6.05 -2.87 1.99
C LEU A 96 4.52 -2.68 1.88
N LEU A 97 3.97 -2.96 0.71
CA LEU A 97 2.59 -2.61 0.36
C LEU A 97 1.73 -3.83 0.09
N LYS A 98 0.44 -3.75 0.44
CA LYS A 98 -0.52 -4.83 0.24
C LYS A 98 -0.74 -5.11 -1.26
N ALA A 99 -0.47 -6.35 -1.69
CA ALA A 99 -0.63 -6.78 -3.07
C ALA A 99 -2.08 -6.67 -3.57
N LYS A 100 -2.23 -6.48 -4.89
CA LYS A 100 -3.49 -6.52 -5.67
C LYS A 100 -4.46 -5.34 -5.48
N SER A 101 -4.24 -4.46 -4.49
CA SER A 101 -5.09 -3.27 -4.26
C SER A 101 -4.99 -2.27 -5.42
N PRO A 102 -6.08 -1.55 -5.77
CA PRO A 102 -6.01 -0.41 -6.71
C PRO A 102 -5.13 0.76 -6.22
N SER A 103 -4.81 0.82 -4.93
CA SER A 103 -3.86 1.79 -4.36
C SER A 103 -2.46 1.19 -4.20
N CYS A 104 -2.38 0.05 -3.50
CA CYS A 104 -1.12 -0.52 -2.98
C CYS A 104 -0.56 -1.68 -3.82
N GLY A 105 -1.30 -2.14 -4.83
CA GLY A 105 -0.91 -3.30 -5.62
C GLY A 105 0.33 -3.06 -6.47
N TYR A 106 1.33 -3.94 -6.34
CA TYR A 106 2.56 -3.87 -7.12
C TYR A 106 2.60 -5.01 -8.15
N LYS A 107 2.86 -4.66 -9.41
CA LYS A 107 2.93 -5.52 -10.61
C LYS A 107 1.62 -6.20 -11.02
N ARG A 108 0.70 -6.45 -10.09
CA ARG A 108 -0.60 -7.07 -10.34
C ARG A 108 -1.70 -6.32 -9.58
N ILE A 109 -2.79 -6.02 -10.27
CA ILE A 109 -4.03 -5.43 -9.74
C ILE A 109 -5.24 -6.16 -10.33
N TYR A 110 -6.42 -5.97 -9.75
CA TYR A 110 -7.66 -6.41 -10.39
C TYR A 110 -7.95 -5.59 -11.67
N ASP A 111 -8.56 -6.24 -12.66
CA ASP A 111 -8.69 -5.71 -14.02
C ASP A 111 -9.83 -4.70 -14.24
N GLY A 112 -10.59 -4.35 -13.21
CA GLY A 112 -11.68 -3.38 -13.29
C GLY A 112 -13.04 -3.99 -13.62
N SER A 113 -13.12 -5.31 -13.85
CA SER A 113 -14.35 -6.03 -14.16
C SER A 113 -15.09 -6.55 -12.93
N PHE A 114 -14.49 -6.47 -11.73
CA PHE A 114 -15.03 -7.04 -10.50
C PHE A 114 -15.24 -8.57 -10.54
N THR A 115 -14.61 -9.29 -11.48
CA THR A 115 -14.64 -10.77 -11.54
C THR A 115 -13.47 -11.41 -10.81
N ARG A 116 -12.69 -10.63 -10.05
CA ARG A 116 -11.45 -11.05 -9.36
C ARG A 116 -10.33 -11.49 -10.31
N THR A 117 -10.43 -11.12 -11.59
CA THR A 117 -9.38 -11.33 -12.57
C THR A 117 -8.24 -10.36 -12.32
N LEU A 118 -7.01 -10.85 -12.39
CA LEU A 118 -5.81 -10.04 -12.21
C LEU A 118 -5.18 -9.71 -13.56
N THR A 119 -4.75 -8.47 -13.71
CA THR A 119 -3.97 -7.96 -14.85
C THR A 119 -2.63 -7.40 -14.37
N ASP A 120 -1.70 -7.20 -15.30
CA ASP A 120 -0.45 -6.50 -15.03
C ASP A 120 -0.72 -5.02 -14.83
N GLY A 121 -0.15 -4.46 -13.76
CA GLY A 121 -0.36 -3.05 -13.44
C GLY A 121 0.01 -2.70 -12.00
N HIS A 122 -0.02 -1.41 -11.72
CA HIS A 122 0.28 -0.84 -10.42
C HIS A 122 -0.96 -0.13 -9.86
N GLY A 123 -1.08 -0.12 -8.53
CA GLY A 123 -1.98 0.80 -7.86
C GLY A 123 -1.45 2.23 -7.89
N CYS A 124 -2.32 3.22 -7.72
CA CYS A 124 -1.94 4.63 -7.86
C CYS A 124 -0.87 5.08 -6.85
N THR A 125 -0.87 4.55 -5.62
CA THR A 125 0.17 4.85 -4.62
C THR A 125 1.50 4.24 -5.01
N VAL A 126 1.49 3.03 -5.56
CA VAL A 126 2.70 2.37 -6.07
C VAL A 126 3.32 3.18 -7.20
N GLU A 127 2.52 3.65 -8.15
CA GLU A 127 3.00 4.52 -9.24
C GLU A 127 3.66 5.80 -8.70
N ALA A 128 3.00 6.46 -7.73
CA ALA A 128 3.51 7.68 -7.12
C ALA A 128 4.83 7.46 -6.36
N LEU A 129 4.95 6.37 -5.59
CA LEU A 129 6.18 6.06 -4.85
C LEU A 129 7.34 5.65 -5.78
N LEU A 130 7.05 4.92 -6.87
CA LEU A 130 8.05 4.57 -7.87
C LEU A 130 8.63 5.80 -8.56
N ALA A 131 7.80 6.83 -8.83
CA ALA A 131 8.26 8.09 -9.39
C ALA A 131 9.28 8.82 -8.49
N GLU A 132 9.22 8.59 -7.17
CA GLU A 132 10.17 9.10 -6.18
C GLU A 132 11.33 8.12 -5.89
N ASN A 133 11.51 7.11 -6.73
CA ASN A 133 12.56 6.07 -6.62
C ASN A 133 12.48 5.22 -5.32
N ILE A 134 11.29 5.12 -4.72
CA ILE A 134 11.08 4.26 -3.54
C ILE A 134 10.91 2.81 -4.00
N ARG A 135 11.70 1.90 -3.42
CA ARG A 135 11.68 0.48 -3.75
C ARG A 135 10.44 -0.19 -3.17
N ILE A 136 9.66 -0.87 -4.00
CA ILE A 136 8.38 -1.48 -3.60
C ILE A 136 8.53 -3.00 -3.41
N TYR A 137 8.02 -3.47 -2.28
CA TYR A 137 7.88 -4.87 -1.90
C TYR A 137 6.42 -5.15 -1.54
N THR A 138 6.01 -6.41 -1.65
CA THR A 138 4.70 -6.87 -1.18
C THR A 138 4.83 -7.83 -0.01
N GLU A 139 3.71 -8.23 0.60
CA GLU A 139 3.72 -9.28 1.62
C GLU A 139 4.30 -10.62 1.13
N HIS A 140 4.50 -10.80 -0.18
CA HIS A 140 5.18 -11.96 -0.77
C HIS A 140 6.70 -11.82 -0.83
N ASP A 141 7.24 -10.63 -0.58
CA ASP A 141 8.67 -10.32 -0.71
C ASP A 141 9.35 -10.07 0.66
N ILE A 142 8.69 -10.41 1.77
CA ILE A 142 9.16 -10.15 3.14
C ILE A 142 10.54 -10.78 3.38
N ASP A 143 10.80 -11.98 2.85
CA ASP A 143 12.09 -12.64 2.98
C ASP A 143 13.25 -11.81 2.40
N LEU A 144 13.00 -11.06 1.32
CA LEU A 144 13.99 -10.17 0.73
C LEU A 144 14.28 -8.97 1.63
N LEU A 145 13.28 -8.45 2.33
CA LEU A 145 13.45 -7.39 3.32
C LEU A 145 14.23 -7.88 4.55
N LEU A 146 13.92 -9.07 5.05
CA LEU A 146 14.60 -9.68 6.20
C LEU A 146 16.04 -10.08 5.89
N ALA A 147 16.34 -10.48 4.65
CA ALA A 147 17.70 -10.78 4.21
C ALA A 147 18.64 -9.55 4.26
N GLN A 148 18.09 -8.32 4.20
CA GLN A 148 18.89 -7.09 4.30
C GLN A 148 19.49 -6.88 5.70
N LYS A 149 18.87 -7.40 6.75
CA LYS A 149 19.41 -7.36 8.13
C LYS A 149 20.77 -8.06 8.28
N LYS A 150 21.07 -9.01 7.37
CA LYS A 150 22.29 -9.82 7.41
C LYS A 150 23.48 -9.17 6.70
N ARG A 151 23.30 -7.99 6.11
CA ARG A 151 24.33 -7.21 5.43
C ARG A 151 24.78 -6.05 6.30
#